data_AF-B5IFB1-F1
#
_entry.id   AF-B5IFB1-F1
#
_cell.length_a   1.000
_cell.length_b   1.000
_cell.length_c   1.000
_cell.angle_alpha   90.00
_cell.angle_beta   90.00
_cell.angle_gamma   90.00
#
_symmetry.space_group_name_H-M   'P 1'
#
loop_
_entity.id
_entity.type
_entity.pdbx_description
1 polymer ?
#
loop_
_entity_poly.entity_id
_entity_poly.type
_entity_poly.pdbx_seq_one_letter_code
_entity_poly.pdbx_strand_id
1 'polypeptide(L)'
;MSEKKEDILKRAYLLGYEVGYYGHYESIGWVRRELRKLESLAKEEGIEYELWEVYRRGKEDSRKARSYEITEGKEIPVEDISVNIRAERTMIRAIRRQDRRIKTLSLPRFLKRRYHF
;
A
#
# COMPACT_ATOMS: atom_id res chain seq x y z
N MET A 1 0.02 -5.25 22.26
CA MET A 1 -0.99 -4.87 21.25
C MET A 1 -1.60 -6.15 20.69
N SER A 2 -2.90 -6.18 20.36
CA SER A 2 -3.51 -7.38 19.74
C SER A 2 -2.95 -7.58 18.32
N GLU A 3 -2.76 -8.82 17.90
CA GLU A 3 -2.28 -9.18 16.55
C GLU A 3 -3.16 -8.55 15.45
N LYS A 4 -4.47 -8.47 15.69
CA LYS A 4 -5.43 -7.82 14.79
C LYS A 4 -5.20 -6.31 14.66
N LYS A 5 -4.88 -5.62 15.76
CA LYS A 5 -4.56 -4.18 15.75
C LYS A 5 -3.27 -3.92 14.97
N GLU A 6 -2.27 -4.78 15.16
CA GLU A 6 -0.99 -4.66 14.46
C GLU A 6 -1.13 -4.86 12.94
N ASP A 7 -1.94 -5.82 12.50
CA ASP A 7 -2.23 -6.03 11.06
C ASP A 7 -2.90 -4.80 10.43
N ILE A 8 -3.90 -4.21 11.11
CA ILE A 8 -4.60 -3.01 10.64
C ILE A 8 -3.61 -1.85 10.44
N LEU A 9 -2.74 -1.59 11.44
CA LEU A 9 -1.75 -0.52 11.34
C LEU A 9 -0.69 -0.80 10.27
N LYS A 10 -0.23 -2.06 10.13
CA LYS A 10 0.70 -2.44 9.04
C LYS A 10 0.09 -2.17 7.67
N ARG A 11 -1.17 -2.53 7.46
CA ARG A 11 -1.89 -2.28 6.19
C ARG A 11 -2.08 -0.79 5.95
N ALA A 12 -2.38 -0.01 6.99
CA ALA A 12 -2.48 1.45 6.89
C ALA A 12 -1.15 2.09 6.48
N TYR A 13 -0.04 1.65 7.08
CA TYR A 13 1.30 2.11 6.73
C TYR A 13 1.62 1.84 5.26
N LEU A 14 1.39 0.59 4.82
CA LEU A 14 1.68 0.16 3.45
C LEU A 14 0.83 0.93 2.43
N LEU A 15 -0.46 1.11 2.71
CA LEU A 15 -1.36 1.89 1.86
C LEU A 15 -0.89 3.34 1.77
N GLY A 16 -0.52 3.95 2.89
CA GLY A 16 0.03 5.31 2.92
C GLY A 16 1.34 5.41 2.13
N TYR A 17 2.22 4.42 2.27
CA TYR A 17 3.47 4.35 1.54
C TYR A 17 3.24 4.27 0.02
N GLU A 18 2.35 3.39 -0.42
CA GLU A 18 2.02 3.24 -1.85
C GLU A 18 1.41 4.53 -2.43
N VAL A 19 0.45 5.12 -1.72
CA VAL A 19 -0.20 6.37 -2.13
C VAL A 19 0.81 7.51 -2.23
N GLY A 20 1.72 7.64 -1.26
CA GLY A 20 2.74 8.69 -1.26
C GLY A 20 3.86 8.47 -2.26
N TYR A 21 4.30 7.21 -2.46
CA TYR A 21 5.35 6.86 -3.41
C TYR A 21 4.89 7.11 -4.84
N TYR A 22 3.69 6.63 -5.21
CA TYR A 22 3.17 6.75 -6.57
C TYR A 22 2.43 8.07 -6.82
N GLY A 23 2.16 8.86 -5.78
CA GLY A 23 1.46 10.15 -5.91
C GLY A 23 -0.03 9.99 -6.21
N HIS A 24 -0.65 8.91 -5.73
CA HIS A 24 -2.09 8.70 -5.85
C HIS A 24 -2.86 9.70 -4.98
N TYR A 25 -4.09 10.02 -5.40
CA TYR A 25 -5.04 10.79 -4.59
C TYR A 25 -5.92 9.83 -3.79
N GLU A 26 -6.26 10.20 -2.55
CA GLU A 26 -7.19 9.43 -1.71
C GLU A 26 -8.59 9.29 -2.34
N SER A 27 -8.94 10.16 -3.29
CA SER A 27 -10.19 10.12 -4.05
C SER A 27 -10.25 8.98 -5.08
N ILE A 28 -9.12 8.35 -5.41
CA ILE A 28 -9.07 7.21 -6.32
C ILE A 28 -9.86 6.05 -5.72
N GLY A 29 -10.75 5.47 -6.53
CA GLY A 29 -11.80 4.58 -6.04
C GLY A 29 -11.32 3.35 -5.27
N TRP A 30 -10.13 2.82 -5.56
CA TRP A 30 -9.55 1.71 -4.81
C TRP A 30 -8.92 2.17 -3.49
N VAL A 31 -8.18 3.27 -3.50
CA VAL A 31 -7.56 3.87 -2.29
C VAL A 31 -8.67 4.19 -1.29
N ARG A 32 -9.71 4.89 -1.74
CA ARG A 32 -10.89 5.22 -0.93
C ARG A 32 -11.58 3.98 -0.37
N ARG A 33 -11.66 2.90 -1.15
CA ARG A 33 -12.30 1.66 -0.72
C ARG A 33 -11.47 0.95 0.34
N GLU A 34 -10.15 0.89 0.17
CA GLU A 34 -9.25 0.23 1.11
C GLU A 34 -9.12 1.03 2.41
N LEU A 35 -9.01 2.36 2.33
CA LEU A 35 -9.07 3.24 3.50
C LEU A 35 -10.35 3.04 4.30
N ARG A 36 -11.52 3.03 3.66
CA ARG A 36 -12.80 2.81 4.38
C ARG A 36 -12.87 1.46 5.11
N LYS A 37 -12.28 0.40 4.54
CA LYS A 37 -12.21 -0.90 5.22
C LYS A 37 -11.33 -0.79 6.46
N LEU A 38 -10.15 -0.18 6.32
CA LEU A 38 -9.21 -0.01 7.42
C LEU A 38 -9.78 0.89 8.52
N GLU A 39 -10.49 1.97 8.17
CA GLU A 39 -11.24 2.81 9.11
C GLU A 39 -12.30 2.01 9.86
N SER A 40 -13.07 1.18 9.17
CA SER A 40 -14.10 0.35 9.80
C SER A 40 -13.49 -0.63 10.80
N LEU A 41 -12.42 -1.33 10.40
CA LEU A 41 -11.68 -2.25 11.28
C LEU A 41 -11.01 -1.52 12.44
N ALA A 42 -10.45 -0.34 12.21
CA ALA A 42 -9.82 0.47 13.25
C ALA A 42 -10.85 0.97 14.26
N LYS A 43 -12.06 1.33 13.81
CA LYS A 43 -13.17 1.74 14.67
C LYS A 43 -13.65 0.60 15.57
N GLU A 44 -13.77 -0.61 15.03
CA GLU A 44 -14.11 -1.81 15.82
C GLU A 44 -13.07 -2.06 16.93
N GLU A 45 -11.80 -1.75 16.66
CA GLU A 45 -10.68 -2.00 17.56
C GLU A 45 -10.31 -0.77 18.44
N GLY A 46 -10.96 0.38 18.23
CA GLY A 46 -10.68 1.63 18.93
C GLY A 46 -9.29 2.23 18.67
N ILE A 47 -8.76 2.07 17.44
CA ILE A 47 -7.42 2.53 17.02
C ILE A 47 -7.46 3.49 15.82
N GLU A 48 -8.56 4.24 15.67
CA GLU A 48 -8.76 5.15 14.54
C GLU A 48 -7.69 6.24 14.44
N TYR A 49 -7.24 6.76 15.59
CA TYR A 49 -6.20 7.78 15.63
C TYR A 49 -4.85 7.22 15.14
N GLU A 50 -4.43 6.08 15.68
CA GLU A 50 -3.18 5.41 15.32
C GLU A 50 -3.18 4.98 13.85
N LEU A 51 -4.32 4.53 13.32
CA LEU A 51 -4.48 4.23 11.90
C LEU A 51 -4.06 5.41 11.04
N TRP A 52 -4.61 6.59 11.33
CA TRP A 52 -4.35 7.81 10.57
C TRP A 52 -2.92 8.32 10.74
N GLU A 53 -2.37 8.23 11.96
CA GLU A 53 -0.97 8.58 12.22
C GLU A 53 -0.04 7.70 11.37
N VAL A 54 -0.24 6.38 11.40
CA VAL A 54 0.57 5.41 10.69
C VAL A 54 0.41 5.54 9.17
N TYR A 55 -0.80 5.80 8.67
CA TYR A 55 -1.05 6.09 7.26
C TYR A 55 -0.30 7.34 6.78
N ARG A 56 -0.38 8.45 7.54
CA ARG A 56 0.34 9.70 7.21
C ARG A 56 1.85 9.50 7.23
N ARG A 57 2.35 8.76 8.22
CA ARG A 57 3.77 8.40 8.31
C ARG A 57 4.22 7.60 7.09
N GLY A 58 3.44 6.61 6.65
CA GLY A 58 3.71 5.87 5.41
C GLY A 58 3.82 6.79 4.20
N LYS A 59 2.91 7.77 4.05
CA LYS A 59 2.96 8.78 2.98
C LYS A 59 4.21 9.65 3.04
N GLU A 60 4.68 10.00 4.23
CA GLU A 60 5.87 10.84 4.38
C GLU A 60 7.15 10.04 4.08
N ASP A 61 7.26 8.83 4.64
CA ASP A 61 8.39 7.93 4.43
C ASP A 61 8.57 7.58 2.95
N SER A 62 7.47 7.34 2.24
CA SER A 62 7.48 7.06 0.81
C SER A 62 7.91 8.25 -0.04
N ARG A 63 7.50 9.47 0.30
CA ARG A 63 7.96 10.70 -0.35
C ARG A 63 9.46 10.90 -0.15
N LYS A 64 9.96 10.65 1.06
CA LYS A 64 11.41 10.68 1.36
C LYS A 64 12.16 9.62 0.55
N ALA A 65 11.64 8.39 0.50
CA ALA A 65 12.23 7.30 -0.27
C ALA A 65 12.26 7.61 -1.76
N ARG A 66 11.14 8.10 -2.33
CA ARG A 66 11.08 8.54 -3.73
C ARG A 66 12.07 9.66 -4.00
N SER A 67 12.12 10.69 -3.13
CA SER A 67 13.08 11.77 -3.28
C SER A 67 14.52 11.26 -3.28
N TYR A 68 14.85 10.34 -2.38
CA TYR A 68 16.17 9.74 -2.29
C TYR A 68 16.52 8.96 -3.57
N GLU A 69 15.58 8.19 -4.12
CA GLU A 69 15.78 7.44 -5.36
C GLU A 69 15.97 8.34 -6.58
N ILE A 70 15.23 9.47 -6.65
CA ILE A 70 15.43 10.49 -7.68
C ILE A 70 16.83 11.10 -7.55
N THR A 71 17.26 11.47 -6.34
CA THR A 71 18.59 12.07 -6.12
C THR A 71 19.74 11.10 -6.41
N GLU A 72 19.54 9.81 -6.18
CA GLU A 72 20.51 8.75 -6.49
C GLU A 72 20.49 8.33 -7.96
N GLY A 73 19.72 9.02 -8.82
CA GLY A 73 19.66 8.77 -10.26
C GLY A 73 19.04 7.42 -10.63
N LYS A 74 18.25 6.81 -9.74
CA LYS A 74 17.50 5.60 -10.08
C LYS A 74 16.32 5.99 -10.95
N GLU A 75 16.18 5.30 -12.09
CA GLU A 75 14.95 5.38 -12.88
C GLU A 75 13.79 4.87 -12.03
N ILE A 76 12.98 5.80 -11.54
CA ILE A 76 11.71 5.47 -10.92
C ILE A 76 10.72 5.39 -12.06
N PRO A 77 10.04 4.24 -12.27
CA PRO A 77 8.95 4.20 -13.21
C PRO A 77 7.95 5.27 -12.78
N VAL A 78 7.71 6.25 -13.65
CA VAL A 78 6.52 7.07 -13.55
C VAL A 78 5.37 6.14 -13.92
N GLU A 79 4.75 5.46 -12.94
CA GLU A 79 3.58 4.62 -13.24
C GLU A 79 2.52 5.47 -13.93
N ASP A 80 2.33 5.18 -15.21
CA ASP A 80 1.26 5.72 -16.01
C ASP A 80 -0.06 5.26 -15.38
N ILE A 81 -0.86 6.23 -14.90
CA ILE A 81 -2.09 6.02 -14.12
C ILE A 81 -3.04 5.05 -14.86
N SER A 82 -2.97 5.03 -16.20
CA SER A 82 -3.74 4.16 -17.09
C SER A 82 -3.35 2.67 -17.01
N VAL A 83 -2.08 2.37 -16.76
CA VAL A 83 -1.52 1.00 -16.71
C VAL A 83 -1.85 0.35 -15.36
N ASN A 84 -1.86 1.15 -14.28
CA ASN A 84 -2.13 0.65 -12.93
C ASN A 84 -3.59 0.19 -12.75
N ILE A 85 -4.56 0.94 -13.28
CA ILE A 85 -5.99 0.53 -13.27
C ILE A 85 -6.18 -0.86 -13.93
N ARG A 86 -5.38 -1.20 -14.95
CA ARG A 86 -5.44 -2.47 -15.66
C ARG A 86 -4.77 -3.60 -14.87
N ALA A 87 -3.60 -3.35 -14.27
CA ALA A 87 -2.90 -4.32 -13.43
C ALA A 87 -3.69 -4.64 -12.14
N GLU A 88 -4.25 -3.63 -11.48
CA GLU A 88 -5.07 -3.76 -10.27
C GLU A 88 -6.37 -4.52 -10.51
N ARG A 89 -7.05 -4.31 -11.64
CA ARG A 89 -8.23 -5.12 -12.02
C ARG A 89 -7.87 -6.60 -12.20
N THR A 90 -6.65 -6.88 -12.60
CA THR A 90 -6.14 -8.24 -12.79
C THR A 90 -5.77 -8.87 -11.44
N MET A 91 -5.14 -8.11 -10.55
CA MET A 91 -4.82 -8.53 -9.17
C MET A 91 -6.08 -8.75 -8.32
N ILE A 92 -7.06 -7.86 -8.36
CA ILE A 92 -8.33 -8.01 -7.63
C ILE A 92 -9.10 -9.25 -8.13
N ARG A 93 -9.03 -9.55 -9.44
CA ARG A 93 -9.59 -10.79 -10.01
C ARG A 93 -8.86 -12.04 -9.55
N ALA A 94 -7.53 -11.99 -9.39
CA ALA A 94 -6.73 -13.10 -8.88
C ALA A 94 -6.99 -13.36 -7.38
N ILE A 95 -7.07 -12.30 -6.57
CA ILE A 95 -7.39 -12.38 -5.14
C ILE A 95 -8.81 -12.91 -4.92
N ARG A 96 -9.80 -12.48 -5.72
CA ARG A 96 -11.17 -13.00 -5.66
C ARG A 96 -11.30 -14.48 -6.04
N ARG A 97 -10.34 -15.04 -6.79
CA ARG A 97 -10.37 -16.43 -7.27
C ARG A 97 -9.73 -17.45 -6.33
N GLN A 98 -9.22 -17.05 -5.16
CA GLN A 98 -8.42 -17.93 -4.28
C GLN A 98 -7.29 -18.66 -5.04
N ASP A 99 -6.65 -18.00 -6.00
CA ASP A 99 -5.56 -18.64 -6.73
C ASP A 99 -4.29 -18.61 -5.87
N ARG A 100 -3.91 -19.78 -5.31
CA ARG A 100 -2.71 -20.03 -4.49
C ARG A 100 -1.38 -19.77 -5.23
N ARG A 101 -1.42 -19.09 -6.38
CA ARG A 101 -0.29 -18.80 -7.27
C ARG A 101 0.10 -17.31 -7.24
N ILE A 102 0.01 -16.64 -6.10
CA ILE A 102 0.68 -15.35 -5.84
C ILE A 102 2.21 -15.56 -5.71
N LYS A 103 2.81 -16.37 -6.60
CA LYS A 103 4.26 -16.60 -6.67
C LYS A 103 4.92 -15.77 -7.77
N THR A 104 4.14 -15.14 -8.64
CA THR A 104 4.66 -14.47 -9.86
C THR A 104 4.37 -12.97 -9.93
N LEU A 105 3.92 -12.34 -8.84
CA LEU A 105 3.90 -10.88 -8.79
C LEU A 105 5.33 -10.39 -8.64
N SER A 106 5.76 -9.59 -9.62
CA SER A 106 7.03 -8.87 -9.61
C SER A 106 7.00 -7.80 -8.51
N LEU A 107 7.10 -8.22 -7.25
CA LEU A 107 7.27 -7.31 -6.13
C LEU A 107 8.61 -6.56 -6.30
N PRO A 108 8.66 -5.25 -6.02
CA PRO A 108 9.91 -4.49 -5.95
C PRO A 108 10.93 -5.19 -5.06
N ARG A 109 12.21 -5.20 -5.47
CA ARG A 109 13.28 -5.99 -4.83
C ARG A 109 13.41 -5.74 -3.31
N PHE A 110 13.08 -4.54 -2.83
CA PHE A 110 13.18 -4.18 -1.41
C PHE A 110 12.07 -4.78 -0.53
N LEU A 111 10.88 -5.06 -1.09
CA LEU A 111 9.80 -5.76 -0.38
C LEU A 111 10.03 -7.27 -0.35
N LYS A 112 10.72 -7.83 -1.35
CA LYS A 112 11.13 -9.25 -1.39
C LYS A 112 12.16 -9.63 -0.31
N ARG A 113 13.00 -8.69 0.13
CA ARG A 113 14.05 -8.95 1.14
C ARG A 113 13.55 -8.91 2.59
N ARG A 114 12.43 -8.25 2.86
CA ARG A 114 11.89 -8.06 4.22
C ARG A 114 10.82 -9.09 4.59
N TYR A 115 10.19 -9.70 3.59
CA TYR A 115 9.26 -10.80 3.76
C TYR A 115 9.86 -12.02 3.06
N HIS A 116 10.52 -12.89 3.83
CA HIS A 116 10.90 -14.22 3.34
C HIS A 116 9.62 -14.98 2.97
N PHE A 117 9.36 -15.11 1.66
CA PHE A 117 8.47 -16.11 1.08
C PHE A 117 9.28 -17.35 0.67
#